data_AF-A0A9E6QUA2-F1
#
_entry.id   AF-A0A9E6QUA2-F1
#
_cell.length_a   1.000
_cell.length_b   1.000
_cell.length_c   1.000
_cell.angle_alpha   90.00
_cell.angle_beta   90.00
_cell.angle_gamma   90.00
#
_symmetry.space_group_name_H-M   'P 1'
#
loop_
_entity.id
_entity.type
_entity.pdbx_description
1 polymer ?
#
loop_
_entity_poly.entity_id
_entity_poly.type
_entity_poly.pdbx_seq_one_letter_code
_entity_poly.pdbx_strand_id
1 'polypeptide(L)' 'MTYAGLYRANVEDSMDPQARSRVKVSVPSVGLQSSWAEACLPGGANAALRGANLPSPGSRVWVMFEGGDANRPVWMGQAV' A
#
# COMPACT_ATOMS: atom_id res chain seq x y z
N MET A 1 19.10 -1.11 -7.04
CA MET A 1 18.55 -2.46 -6.79
C MET A 1 17.12 -2.45 -7.30
N THR A 2 16.70 -3.47 -8.05
CA THR A 2 15.34 -3.55 -8.60
C THR A 2 14.50 -4.47 -7.73
N TYR A 3 13.43 -3.97 -7.12
CA TYR A 3 12.55 -4.76 -6.27
C TYR A 3 11.45 -5.42 -7.10
N ALA A 4 11.69 -6.65 -7.58
CA ALA A 4 10.82 -7.34 -8.52
C ALA A 4 9.77 -8.29 -7.88
N GLY A 5 9.66 -8.29 -6.54
CA GLY A 5 8.85 -9.24 -5.80
C GLY A 5 7.64 -8.63 -5.07
N LEU A 6 6.94 -9.51 -4.35
CA LEU A 6 5.94 -9.13 -3.37
C LEU A 6 6.58 -8.98 -1.99
N TYR A 7 6.25 -7.89 -1.32
CA TYR A 7 6.76 -7.58 0.01
C TYR A 7 5.61 -7.40 0.98
N ARG A 8 5.81 -7.85 2.22
CA ARG A 8 4.88 -7.54 3.30
C ARG A 8 5.18 -6.17 3.84
N ALA A 9 4.14 -5.35 3.90
CA ALA A 9 4.20 -4.01 4.47
C ALA A 9 3.29 -3.91 5.69
N ASN A 10 3.71 -3.13 6.67
CA ASN A 10 2.86 -2.76 7.81
C ASN A 10 2.10 -1.48 7.46
N VAL A 11 0.81 -1.43 7.74
CA VAL A 11 0.00 -0.24 7.55
C VAL A 11 0.16 0.68 8.76
N GLU A 12 0.55 1.91 8.50
CA GLU A 12 0.75 2.96 9.52
C GLU A 12 -0.44 3.94 9.54
N ASP A 13 -1.00 4.24 8.37
CA ASP A 13 -2.12 5.17 8.23
C ASP A 13 -2.96 4.79 7.00
N SER A 14 -4.27 5.02 7.07
CA SER A 14 -5.23 4.81 5.98
C SER A 14 -6.04 6.06 5.66
N MET A 15 -5.79 7.18 6.35
CA MET A 15 -6.44 8.46 6.11
C MET A 15 -5.74 9.22 4.96
N ASP A 16 -5.96 8.77 3.73
CA ASP A 16 -5.36 9.39 2.55
C ASP A 16 -5.91 10.83 2.32
N PRO A 17 -5.08 11.88 2.44
CA PRO A 17 -5.51 13.26 2.24
C PRO A 17 -5.94 13.54 0.78
N GLN A 18 -5.51 12.72 -0.18
CA GLN A 18 -5.90 12.85 -1.59
C GLN A 18 -7.15 12.02 -1.94
N ALA A 19 -7.67 11.24 -0.99
CA ALA A 19 -8.83 10.37 -1.17
C ALA A 19 -8.73 9.45 -2.42
N ARG A 20 -7.53 8.87 -2.63
CA ARG A 20 -7.18 7.94 -3.71
C ARG A 20 -7.05 6.50 -3.21
N SER A 21 -7.57 6.20 -2.02
CA SER A 21 -7.50 4.87 -1.39
C SER A 21 -6.06 4.41 -1.11
N ARG A 22 -5.12 5.35 -0.94
CA ARG A 22 -3.74 5.03 -0.57
C ARG A 22 -3.65 4.64 0.90
N VAL A 23 -2.68 3.80 1.22
CA VAL A 23 -2.31 3.49 2.61
C VAL A 23 -0.86 3.84 2.84
N LYS A 24 -0.55 4.42 3.99
CA LYS A 24 0.81 4.70 4.41
C LYS A 24 1.39 3.43 4.99
N VAL A 25 2.53 3.00 4.47
CA VAL A 25 3.14 1.72 4.83
C VAL A 25 4.63 1.82 5.11
N SER A 26 5.13 0.91 5.92
CA SER A 26 6.55 0.59 6.02
C SER A 26 6.83 -0.82 5.53
N VAL A 27 7.96 -1.00 4.84
CA VAL A 27 8.42 -2.29 4.31
C VAL A 27 9.85 -2.52 4.82
N PRO A 28 10.02 -3.14 6.02
CA PRO A 28 11.33 -3.28 6.65
C PRO A 28 12.36 -4.03 5.80
N SER A 29 11.91 -5.03 5.02
CA SER A 29 12.79 -5.86 4.19
C SER A 29 13.46 -5.13 3.02
N VAL A 30 12.97 -3.93 2.67
CA VAL A 30 13.57 -3.09 1.61
C VAL A 30 14.02 -1.73 2.15
N GLY A 31 13.98 -1.52 3.47
CA GLY A 31 14.37 -0.27 4.12
C GLY A 31 13.41 0.90 3.87
N LEU A 32 12.22 0.66 3.30
CA LEU A 32 11.23 1.71 3.07
C LEU A 32 10.49 2.02 4.37
N GLN A 33 10.55 3.27 4.79
CA GLN A 33 9.87 3.78 5.97
C GLN A 33 8.77 4.76 5.54
N SER A 34 7.55 4.56 6.06
CA SER A 34 6.45 5.51 6.03
C SER A 34 6.19 6.18 4.66
N SER A 35 5.79 5.41 3.65
CA SER A 35 5.45 5.91 2.31
C SER A 35 4.01 5.58 1.92
N TRP A 36 3.37 6.47 1.15
CA TRP A 36 2.03 6.24 0.62
C TRP A 36 2.09 5.26 -0.55
N ALA A 37 1.49 4.09 -0.37
CA ALA A 37 1.30 3.10 -1.43
C ALA A 37 0.02 3.40 -2.23
N GLU A 38 0.16 3.46 -3.55
CA GLU A 38 -0.98 3.51 -4.47
C GLU A 38 -1.78 2.22 -4.39
N ALA A 39 -3.08 2.31 -4.66
CA ALA A 39 -3.95 1.16 -4.57
C ALA A 39 -4.09 0.46 -5.93
N CYS A 40 -3.77 -0.83 -5.99
CA CYS A 40 -4.07 -1.69 -7.14
C CYS A 40 -5.37 -2.45 -6.85
N LEU A 41 -6.49 -1.83 -7.20
CA LEU A 41 -7.83 -2.31 -6.89
C LEU A 41 -8.63 -2.58 -8.17
N PRO A 42 -9.65 -3.47 -8.12
CA PRO A 42 -10.59 -3.65 -9.23
C PRO A 42 -11.22 -2.32 -9.65
N GLY A 43 -11.49 -2.16 -10.94
CA GLY A 43 -12.08 -0.93 -11.50
C GLY A 43 -13.35 -0.50 -10.75
N GLY A 44 -13.43 0.77 -10.37
CA GLY A 44 -14.55 1.34 -9.62
C GLY A 44 -14.46 1.19 -8.09
N ALA A 45 -13.54 0.37 -7.57
CA ALA A 45 -13.41 0.14 -6.13
C ALA A 45 -12.86 1.38 -5.37
N ASN A 46 -12.12 2.29 -6.03
CA ASN A 46 -11.65 3.53 -5.40
C ASN A 46 -12.78 4.41 -4.84
N ALA A 47 -13.97 4.39 -5.47
CA ALA A 47 -15.13 5.11 -4.95
C ALA A 47 -15.76 4.38 -3.74
N ALA A 48 -15.80 3.05 -3.78
CA ALA A 48 -16.38 2.21 -2.73
C ALA A 48 -15.48 2.07 -1.48
N LEU A 49 -14.17 2.22 -1.64
CA LEU A 49 -13.17 2.06 -0.58
C LEU A 49 -12.90 3.33 0.20
N ARG A 50 -13.73 4.37 0.07
CA ARG A 50 -13.65 5.58 0.91
C ARG A 50 -14.05 5.23 2.35
N GLY A 51 -13.09 4.74 3.13
CA GLY A 51 -13.18 4.57 4.58
C GLY A 51 -13.69 3.22 5.08
N ALA A 52 -14.62 2.55 4.41
CA ALA A 52 -15.25 1.35 4.97
C ALA A 52 -14.45 0.03 4.80
N ASN A 53 -13.54 -0.04 3.83
CA ASN A 53 -12.87 -1.29 3.45
C ASN A 53 -11.35 -1.12 3.23
N LEU A 54 -10.74 -0.05 3.77
CA LEU A 54 -9.29 0.11 3.73
C LEU A 54 -8.62 -0.73 4.83
N PRO A 55 -7.41 -1.27 4.56
CA PRO A 55 -6.58 -1.86 5.59
C PRO A 55 -6.38 -0.89 6.76
N SER A 56 -6.70 -1.32 7.98
CA SER A 56 -6.54 -0.49 9.17
C SER A 56 -5.07 -0.37 9.58
N PRO A 57 -4.65 0.73 10.23
CA PRO A 57 -3.35 0.82 10.89
C PRO A 57 -3.07 -0.40 11.79
N GLY A 58 -1.85 -0.92 11.74
CA GLY A 58 -1.44 -2.14 12.43
C GLY A 58 -1.69 -3.45 11.65
N SER A 59 -2.48 -3.42 10.57
CA SER A 59 -2.61 -4.57 9.66
C SER A 59 -1.40 -4.70 8.72
N ARG A 60 -1.34 -5.81 7.97
CA ARG A 60 -0.33 -6.01 6.92
C ARG A 60 -0.97 -6.10 5.55
N VAL A 61 -0.23 -5.64 4.55
CA VAL A 61 -0.63 -5.70 3.14
C VAL A 61 0.50 -6.25 2.28
N TRP A 62 0.14 -6.79 1.12
CA TRP A 62 1.09 -7.09 0.05
C TRP A 62 1.35 -5.85 -0.79
N VAL A 63 2.63 -5.54 -0.98
CA VAL A 63 3.14 -4.38 -1.73
C VAL A 63 4.09 -4.83 -2.82
N MET A 64 3.99 -4.15 -3.97
CA MET A 64 4.96 -4.16 -5.06
C MET A 64 5.46 -2.74 -5.33
N PHE A 65 6.40 -2.60 -6.27
CA PHE A 65 7.03 -1.34 -6.62
C PHE A 65 6.94 -1.10 -8.13
N GLU A 66 6.41 0.05 -8.56
CA GLU A 66 6.33 0.39 -9.99
C GLU A 66 7.73 0.42 -10.60
N GLY A 67 7.99 -0.42 -11.61
CA GLY A 67 9.31 -0.53 -12.22
C GLY A 67 10.41 -1.02 -11.25
N GLY A 68 10.04 -1.56 -10.09
CA GLY A 68 10.96 -1.93 -9.02
C GLY A 68 11.55 -0.75 -8.24
N ASP A 69 10.97 0.45 -8.37
CA ASP A 69 11.37 1.67 -7.63
C ASP A 69 10.71 1.71 -6.24
N ALA A 70 11.53 1.64 -5.18
CA ALA A 70 11.06 1.71 -3.79
C ALA A 70 10.27 2.99 -3.46
N ASN A 71 10.47 4.07 -4.21
CA ASN A 71 9.73 5.32 -4.04
C ASN A 71 8.31 5.27 -4.61
N ARG A 72 7.95 4.20 -5.32
CA ARG A 72 6.66 4.02 -5.99
C ARG A 72 5.95 2.75 -5.52
N PRO A 73 5.60 2.62 -4.22
CA PRO A 73 4.91 1.45 -3.71
C PRO A 73 3.46 1.36 -4.19
N VAL A 74 2.99 0.14 -4.40
CA VAL A 74 1.61 -0.19 -4.77
C VAL A 74 1.13 -1.35 -3.90
N TRP A 75 0.01 -1.17 -3.19
CA TRP A 75 -0.61 -2.22 -2.38
C TRP A 75 -1.74 -2.92 -3.14
N MET A 76 -1.92 -4.20 -2.90
CA MET A 76 -2.89 -5.02 -3.65
C MET A 76 -3.94 -5.71 -2.78
N GLY A 77 -3.64 -5.95 -1.50
CA GLY A 77 -4.57 -6.62 -0.59
C GLY A 77 -3.98 -6.86 0.78
N GLN A 78 -4.82 -7.29 1.73
CA GLN A 78 -4.37 -7.66 3.07
C GLN A 78 -3.52 -8.94 3.02
N ALA A 79 -2.44 -8.93 3.79
CA ALA A 79 -1.62 -10.09 4.04
C ALA A 79 -2.06 -10.69 5.38
N VAL A 80 -2.94 -11.70 5.31
CA VAL A 80 -3.30 -12.58 6.44
C VAL A 80 -2.13 -13.51 6.80
#